data_AF-A0A060BYT2-F1
#
_entry.id   AF-A0A060BYT2-F1
#
_cell.length_a   1.000
_cell.length_b   1.000
_cell.length_c   1.000
_cell.angle_alpha   90.00
_cell.angle_beta   90.00
_cell.angle_gamma   90.00
#
_symmetry.space_group_name_H-M   'P 1'
#
loop_
_entity.id
_entity.type
_entity.pdbx_description
1 polymer ?
#
loop_
_entity_poly.entity_id
_entity_poly.type
_entity_poly.pdbx_seq_one_letter_code
_entity_poly.pdbx_strand_id
1 'polypeptide(L)'
;MDAVVDVPVVIGDGSRKGIRMNDTIMVHDLRRGPHAISRDLWGVFFEDISYAADGGLASEMVQNGAFEYCREDSPSWSTFTAWSKICPSDGAAAFGVRTRDCVAEENPHYVAVEVPDGVPEGSVALENTGFDGMVLNSGEIYHFRSGPVP
;
A
#
# COMPACT_ATOMS: atom_id res chain seq x y z
N MET A 1 -8.73 57.49 21.19
CA MET A 1 -7.83 57.48 22.36
C MET A 1 -6.83 56.38 22.07
N ASP A 2 -5.71 56.74 21.45
CA ASP A 2 -4.69 55.77 21.06
C ASP A 2 -3.84 55.47 22.29
N ALA A 3 -3.89 54.22 22.75
CA ALA A 3 -3.02 53.76 23.81
C ALA A 3 -1.63 53.56 23.22
N VAL A 4 -0.74 54.52 23.45
CA VAL A 4 0.70 54.36 23.22
C VAL A 4 1.21 53.40 24.28
N VAL A 5 1.56 52.18 23.87
CA VAL A 5 2.24 51.22 24.74
C VAL A 5 3.74 51.43 24.57
N ASP A 6 4.36 52.09 25.54
CA ASP A 6 5.82 52.16 25.63
C ASP A 6 6.37 50.78 26.01
N VAL A 7 6.95 50.08 25.02
CA VAL A 7 7.71 48.85 25.28
C VAL A 7 9.16 49.27 25.53
N PRO A 8 9.72 49.09 26.74
CA PRO A 8 11.10 49.43 27.01
C PRO A 8 12.02 48.49 26.22
N VAL A 9 12.74 49.04 25.23
CA VAL A 9 13.80 48.34 24.51
C VAL A 9 15.03 48.31 25.42
N VAL A 10 15.33 47.14 25.99
CA VAL A 10 16.55 46.91 26.77
C VAL A 10 17.57 46.21 25.88
N ILE A 11 18.64 46.92 25.51
CA ILE A 11 19.81 46.32 24.86
C ILE A 11 20.72 45.78 25.97
N GLY A 12 21.24 44.56 25.77
CA GLY A 12 21.80 43.66 26.79
C GLY A 12 23.00 44.13 27.63
N ASP A 13 23.43 45.39 27.54
CA ASP A 13 24.49 45.97 28.37
C ASP A 13 24.07 47.21 29.20
N GLY A 14 22.80 47.64 29.12
CA GLY A 14 22.27 48.75 29.91
C GLY A 14 22.72 50.15 29.48
N SER A 15 23.46 50.30 28.38
CA SER A 15 23.88 51.60 27.87
C SER A 15 22.83 52.24 26.95
N ARG A 16 22.45 53.50 27.20
CA ARG A 16 21.54 54.27 26.33
C ARG A 16 22.35 54.88 25.18
N LYS A 17 22.28 54.29 23.99
CA LYS A 17 22.79 54.88 22.75
C LYS A 17 21.60 55.32 21.87
N GLY A 18 21.64 56.55 21.35
CA GLY A 18 20.55 57.09 20.53
C GLY A 18 20.37 56.29 19.23
N ILE A 19 19.16 55.77 19.02
CA ILE A 19 18.75 55.02 17.83
C ILE A 19 18.35 56.02 16.74
N ARG A 20 18.89 55.88 15.53
CA ARG A 20 18.49 56.69 14.36
C ARG A 20 17.34 56.01 13.62
N MET A 21 16.57 56.79 12.86
CA MET A 21 15.39 56.32 12.11
C MET A 21 15.63 55.18 11.10
N ASN A 22 16.89 54.86 10.78
CA ASN A 22 17.28 53.81 9.84
C ASN A 22 18.03 52.64 10.50
N ASP A 23 18.04 52.57 11.83
CA ASP A 23 18.66 51.44 12.53
C ASP A 23 17.72 50.23 12.50
N THR A 24 18.23 49.08 12.07
CA THR A 24 17.48 47.81 12.12
C THR A 24 17.35 47.35 13.57
N ILE A 25 16.13 47.36 14.10
CA ILE A 25 15.83 46.78 15.41
C ILE A 25 15.53 45.29 15.22
N MET A 26 16.46 44.43 15.64
CA MET A 26 16.17 43.00 15.78
C MET A 26 15.54 42.73 17.14
N VAL A 27 14.24 42.46 17.14
CA VAL A 27 13.51 42.00 18.33
C VAL A 27 13.65 40.49 18.41
N HIS A 28 14.49 39.99 19.33
CA HIS A 28 14.46 38.60 19.74
C HIS A 28 13.54 38.47 20.96
N ASP A 29 12.42 37.74 20.83
CA ASP A 29 11.65 37.34 22.03
C ASP A 29 12.38 36.22 22.75
N LEU A 30 13.36 36.60 23.57
CA LEU A 30 14.17 35.67 24.38
C LEU A 30 13.41 35.09 25.58
N ARG A 31 12.14 35.47 25.80
CA ARG A 31 11.35 35.02 26.96
C ARG A 31 10.81 33.60 26.76
N ARG A 32 10.80 33.09 25.53
CA ARG A 32 10.45 31.71 25.21
C ARG A 32 11.66 31.06 24.57
N GLY A 33 12.25 30.07 25.25
CA GLY A 33 13.25 29.20 24.64
C GLY A 33 12.69 28.46 23.42
N PRO A 34 13.54 27.82 22.60
CA PRO A 34 13.07 27.08 21.44
C PRO A 34 12.01 26.05 21.84
N HIS A 35 10.92 26.01 21.08
CA HIS A 35 9.89 24.99 21.25
C HIS A 35 10.46 23.63 20.82
N ALA A 36 10.21 22.60 21.62
CA ALA A 36 10.49 21.24 21.21
C ALA A 36 9.70 20.93 19.92
N ILE A 37 10.39 20.47 18.89
CA ILE A 37 9.75 20.02 17.65
C ILE A 37 8.97 18.73 17.99
N SER A 38 7.69 18.68 17.63
CA SER A 38 6.88 17.48 17.84
C SER A 38 7.47 16.29 17.09
N ARG A 39 7.47 15.11 17.71
CA ARG A 39 7.82 13.86 17.02
C ARG A 39 6.79 13.47 15.97
N ASP A 40 5.58 14.00 16.07
CA ASP A 40 4.47 13.75 15.14
C ASP A 40 4.56 14.59 13.86
N LEU A 41 5.58 15.45 13.74
CA LEU A 41 5.79 16.26 12.54
C LEU A 41 6.23 15.41 11.32
N TRP A 42 6.67 14.18 11.57
CA TRP A 42 7.14 13.23 10.55
C TRP A 42 6.30 11.97 10.62
N GLY A 43 5.66 11.62 9.51
CA GLY A 43 4.84 10.41 9.39
C GLY A 43 4.94 9.83 7.98
N VAL A 44 4.42 8.62 7.82
CA VAL A 44 4.27 7.98 6.51
C VAL A 44 2.82 8.13 6.09
N PHE A 45 2.60 8.63 4.87
CA PHE A 45 1.31 8.52 4.20
C PHE A 45 1.29 7.19 3.45
N PHE A 46 0.20 6.43 3.59
CA PHE A 46 0.02 5.15 2.93
C PHE A 46 -1.32 5.11 2.22
N GLU A 47 -1.28 4.82 0.94
CA GLU A 47 -2.41 4.52 0.07
C GLU A 47 -1.94 3.38 -0.84
N ASP A 48 -2.83 2.45 -1.18
CA ASP A 48 -2.49 1.42 -2.17
C ASP A 48 -2.49 2.03 -3.58
N ILE A 49 -1.38 2.69 -3.90
CA ILE A 49 -1.12 3.23 -5.23
C ILE A 49 0.10 2.51 -5.80
N SER A 50 -0.03 2.03 -7.03
CA SER A 50 1.06 1.32 -7.74
C SER A 50 1.53 0.01 -7.09
N TYR A 51 0.61 -0.81 -6.55
CA TYR A 51 0.94 -2.09 -5.87
C TYR A 51 1.71 -1.90 -4.55
N ALA A 52 1.58 -0.74 -3.91
CA ALA A 52 2.30 -0.43 -2.68
C ALA A 52 1.76 -1.21 -1.48
N ALA A 53 0.47 -1.56 -1.48
CA ALA A 53 -0.08 -2.52 -0.52
C ALA A 53 0.06 -3.94 -1.07
N ASP A 54 -0.70 -4.29 -2.10
CA ASP A 54 -0.72 -5.63 -2.67
C ASP A 54 0.48 -5.86 -3.60
N GLY A 55 1.43 -6.71 -3.17
CA GLY A 55 2.71 -6.90 -3.85
C GLY A 55 3.86 -6.05 -3.29
N GLY A 56 3.58 -5.20 -2.29
CA GLY A 56 4.54 -4.35 -1.60
C GLY A 56 4.56 -4.62 -0.09
N LEU A 57 3.71 -3.91 0.66
CA LEU A 57 3.63 -4.03 2.13
C LEU A 57 2.90 -5.31 2.58
N ALA A 58 1.82 -5.70 1.87
CA ALA A 58 1.20 -7.01 2.03
C ALA A 58 2.11 -8.05 1.37
N SER A 59 2.46 -9.10 2.12
CA SER A 59 3.48 -10.09 1.73
C SER A 59 2.94 -11.18 0.80
N GLU A 60 1.78 -10.95 0.20
CA GLU A 60 1.09 -11.88 -0.67
C GLU A 60 1.83 -11.94 -2.01
N MET A 61 2.45 -13.09 -2.27
CA MET A 61 3.17 -13.32 -3.52
C MET A 61 2.22 -13.60 -4.68
N VAL A 62 1.01 -14.10 -4.39
CA VAL A 62 -0.01 -14.48 -5.37
C VAL A 62 -0.85 -13.26 -5.73
N GLN A 63 -0.77 -12.79 -6.98
CA GLN A 63 -1.60 -11.70 -7.46
C GLN A 63 -2.99 -12.21 -7.82
N ASN A 64 -4.05 -11.46 -7.47
CA ASN A 64 -5.43 -11.83 -7.78
C ASN A 64 -5.78 -13.25 -7.27
N GLY A 65 -5.36 -13.59 -6.06
CA GLY A 65 -5.54 -14.92 -5.45
C GLY A 65 -7.01 -15.33 -5.26
N ALA A 66 -7.90 -14.35 -5.14
CA ALA A 66 -9.34 -14.54 -4.97
C ALA A 66 -10.15 -14.38 -6.27
N PHE A 67 -9.52 -14.16 -7.43
CA PHE A 67 -10.20 -14.01 -8.73
C PHE A 67 -11.20 -12.82 -8.82
N GLU A 68 -11.01 -11.79 -8.01
CA GLU A 68 -11.90 -10.62 -7.91
C GLU A 68 -11.59 -9.52 -8.94
N TYR A 69 -10.44 -9.59 -9.63
CA TYR A 69 -10.10 -8.57 -10.62
C TYR A 69 -11.14 -8.50 -11.75
N CYS A 70 -11.58 -7.29 -12.07
CA CYS A 70 -12.62 -7.08 -13.07
C CYS A 70 -12.29 -5.96 -14.04
N ARG A 71 -13.09 -5.84 -15.10
CA ARG A 71 -12.85 -4.88 -16.19
C ARG A 71 -13.23 -3.45 -15.80
N GLU A 72 -14.09 -3.33 -14.79
CA GLU A 72 -14.53 -2.08 -14.17
C GLU A 72 -13.36 -1.38 -13.47
N ASP A 73 -12.46 -2.15 -12.84
CA ASP A 73 -11.24 -1.63 -12.20
C ASP A 73 -10.16 -1.26 -13.23
N SER A 74 -10.02 -2.07 -14.28
CA SER A 74 -9.08 -1.83 -15.38
C SER A 74 -9.53 -2.53 -16.67
N PRO A 75 -9.56 -1.84 -17.83
CA PRO A 75 -10.02 -2.41 -19.08
C PRO A 75 -9.25 -3.66 -19.56
N SER A 76 -8.01 -3.85 -19.10
CA SER A 76 -7.17 -5.00 -19.42
C SER A 76 -7.33 -6.17 -18.44
N TRP A 77 -8.08 -5.98 -17.36
CA TRP A 77 -8.23 -7.00 -16.33
C TRP A 77 -9.44 -7.90 -16.57
N SER A 78 -9.31 -9.11 -16.04
CA SER A 78 -10.31 -10.16 -16.01
C SER A 78 -10.15 -10.96 -14.72
N THR A 79 -11.11 -11.82 -14.43
CA THR A 79 -11.05 -12.69 -13.25
C THR A 79 -9.83 -13.64 -13.28
N PHE A 80 -9.24 -13.89 -14.46
CA PHE A 80 -8.01 -14.68 -14.62
C PHE A 80 -6.75 -13.84 -14.84
N THR A 81 -6.78 -12.53 -14.61
CA THR A 81 -5.56 -11.72 -14.63
C THR A 81 -4.54 -12.29 -13.63
N ALA A 82 -3.27 -12.33 -14.04
CA ALA A 82 -2.14 -12.98 -13.36
C ALA A 82 -2.19 -14.53 -13.27
N TRP A 83 -3.16 -15.18 -13.94
CA TRP A 83 -3.28 -16.64 -13.97
C TRP A 83 -3.17 -17.21 -15.38
N SER A 84 -2.30 -18.21 -15.54
CA SER A 84 -2.16 -19.02 -16.75
C SER A 84 -2.84 -20.38 -16.58
N LYS A 85 -3.60 -20.80 -17.60
CA LYS A 85 -4.26 -22.11 -17.65
C LYS A 85 -3.34 -23.10 -18.35
N ILE A 86 -2.89 -24.12 -17.65
CA ILE A 86 -2.04 -25.18 -18.20
C ILE A 86 -2.93 -26.39 -18.47
N CYS A 87 -2.94 -26.85 -19.73
CA CYS A 87 -3.61 -28.08 -20.13
C CYS A 87 -2.89 -28.72 -21.32
N PRO A 88 -2.96 -30.06 -21.49
CA PRO A 88 -2.18 -30.76 -22.53
C PRO A 88 -2.67 -30.48 -23.95
N SER A 89 -3.96 -30.18 -24.09
CA SER A 89 -4.63 -29.90 -25.35
C SER A 89 -5.96 -29.21 -25.09
N ASP A 90 -6.47 -28.49 -26.09
CA ASP A 90 -7.81 -27.89 -26.04
C ASP A 90 -8.87 -28.95 -25.68
N GLY A 91 -9.76 -28.59 -24.75
CA GLY A 91 -10.82 -29.48 -24.26
C GLY A 91 -10.42 -30.49 -23.19
N ALA A 92 -9.14 -30.55 -22.79
CA ALA A 92 -8.69 -31.42 -21.70
C ALA A 92 -9.10 -30.94 -20.29
N ALA A 93 -9.58 -29.69 -20.17
CA ALA A 93 -10.20 -29.18 -18.96
C ALA A 93 -11.06 -27.94 -19.27
N ALA A 94 -12.07 -27.70 -18.43
CA ALA A 94 -12.83 -26.46 -18.40
C ALA A 94 -12.51 -25.66 -17.13
N PHE A 95 -12.28 -24.35 -17.29
CA PHE A 95 -11.97 -23.44 -16.19
C PHE A 95 -13.05 -22.37 -16.13
N GLY A 96 -13.70 -22.21 -14.97
CA GLY A 96 -14.72 -21.19 -14.76
C GLY A 96 -14.62 -20.58 -13.37
N VAL A 97 -14.97 -19.30 -13.26
CA VAL A 97 -15.14 -18.64 -11.97
C VAL A 97 -16.60 -18.76 -11.54
N ARG A 98 -16.82 -19.10 -10.27
CA ARG A 98 -18.13 -19.32 -9.66
C ARG A 98 -18.24 -18.52 -8.37
N THR A 99 -19.47 -18.30 -7.92
CA THR A 99 -19.79 -17.57 -6.68
C THR A 99 -20.81 -18.29 -5.79
N ARG A 100 -21.46 -19.35 -6.29
CA ARG A 100 -22.42 -20.13 -5.51
C ARG A 100 -21.67 -21.00 -4.51
N ASP A 101 -22.17 -21.07 -3.27
CA ASP A 101 -21.51 -21.81 -2.18
C ASP A 101 -20.06 -21.33 -2.00
N CYS A 102 -19.90 -19.99 -1.98
CA CYS A 102 -18.63 -19.31 -1.93
C CYS A 102 -17.78 -19.78 -0.74
N VAL A 103 -16.47 -19.76 -0.96
CA VAL A 103 -15.47 -20.19 0.03
C VAL A 103 -15.28 -19.13 1.12
N ALA A 104 -15.48 -17.85 0.78
CA ALA A 104 -15.53 -16.72 1.70
C ALA A 104 -16.64 -15.75 1.26
N GLU A 105 -17.36 -15.14 2.20
CA GLU A 105 -18.45 -14.22 1.85
C GLU A 105 -17.92 -12.88 1.33
N GLU A 106 -16.78 -12.43 1.84
CA GLU A 106 -16.15 -11.16 1.50
C GLU A 106 -15.56 -11.16 0.08
N ASN A 107 -15.02 -12.31 -0.34
CA ASN A 107 -14.47 -12.54 -1.69
C ASN A 107 -15.14 -13.79 -2.28
N PRO A 108 -16.34 -13.64 -2.87
CA PRO A 108 -17.18 -14.77 -3.22
C PRO A 108 -16.68 -15.54 -4.44
N HIS A 109 -15.79 -14.97 -5.26
CA HIS A 109 -15.30 -15.62 -6.47
C HIS A 109 -14.29 -16.73 -6.14
N TYR A 110 -14.45 -17.87 -6.80
CA TYR A 110 -13.48 -18.96 -6.74
C TYR A 110 -13.42 -19.67 -8.08
N VAL A 111 -12.28 -20.27 -8.40
CA VAL A 111 -12.11 -21.06 -9.61
C VAL A 111 -12.61 -22.48 -9.42
N ALA A 112 -13.37 -22.98 -10.40
CA ALA A 112 -13.72 -24.38 -10.57
C ALA A 112 -13.03 -24.91 -11.83
N VAL A 113 -12.38 -26.05 -11.69
CA VAL A 113 -11.70 -26.76 -12.79
C VAL A 113 -12.37 -28.12 -12.95
N GLU A 114 -12.91 -28.36 -14.14
CA GLU A 114 -13.49 -29.64 -14.52
C GLU A 114 -12.52 -30.37 -15.43
N VAL A 115 -12.07 -31.55 -14.99
CA VAL A 115 -11.10 -32.40 -15.70
C VAL A 115 -11.82 -33.70 -16.11
N PRO A 116 -11.93 -34.00 -17.42
CA PRO A 116 -12.53 -35.24 -17.88
C PRO A 116 -11.74 -36.48 -17.46
N ASP A 117 -12.44 -37.63 -17.42
CA ASP A 117 -11.83 -38.92 -17.17
C ASP A 117 -10.74 -39.24 -18.21
N GLY A 118 -9.65 -39.86 -17.75
CA GLY A 118 -8.54 -40.28 -18.61
C GLY A 118 -7.47 -39.21 -18.86
N VAL A 119 -7.66 -37.98 -18.38
CA VAL A 119 -6.58 -36.97 -18.33
C VAL A 119 -5.60 -37.33 -17.20
N PRO A 120 -4.29 -37.45 -17.47
CA PRO A 120 -3.34 -37.81 -16.42
C PRO A 120 -3.24 -36.75 -15.34
N GLU A 121 -3.09 -37.19 -14.09
CA GLU A 121 -2.90 -36.31 -12.94
C GLU A 121 -1.71 -35.35 -13.15
N GLY A 122 -1.84 -34.11 -12.67
CA GLY A 122 -0.82 -33.07 -12.82
C GLY A 122 -0.72 -32.45 -14.22
N SER A 123 -1.49 -32.93 -15.18
CA SER A 123 -1.47 -32.40 -16.56
C SER A 123 -2.29 -31.12 -16.73
N VAL A 124 -3.16 -30.80 -15.76
CA VAL A 124 -4.00 -29.62 -15.73
C VAL A 124 -3.64 -28.80 -14.50
N ALA A 125 -3.36 -27.51 -14.68
CA ALA A 125 -2.97 -26.63 -13.58
C ALA A 125 -3.37 -25.17 -13.82
N LEU A 126 -3.34 -24.40 -12.75
CA LEU A 126 -3.31 -22.94 -12.77
C LEU A 126 -1.96 -22.48 -12.24
N GLU A 127 -1.31 -21.60 -12.99
CA GLU A 127 -0.05 -20.98 -12.61
C GLU A 127 -0.28 -19.49 -12.37
N ASN A 128 0.14 -18.98 -11.22
CA ASN A 128 0.08 -17.55 -10.92
C ASN A 128 1.42 -16.90 -11.23
N THR A 129 1.41 -15.78 -11.94
CA THR A 129 2.65 -15.07 -12.31
C THR A 129 3.19 -14.19 -11.18
N GLY A 130 2.41 -13.95 -10.13
CA GLY A 130 2.70 -12.96 -9.10
C GLY A 130 2.68 -11.53 -9.65
N PHE A 131 3.22 -10.61 -8.86
CA PHE A 131 3.39 -9.20 -9.23
C PHE A 131 4.69 -9.03 -10.03
N ASP A 132 4.63 -9.30 -11.34
CA ASP A 132 5.79 -9.36 -12.25
C ASP A 132 6.85 -10.41 -11.84
N GLY A 133 6.42 -11.44 -11.12
CA GLY A 133 7.24 -12.55 -10.64
C GLY A 133 7.05 -12.83 -9.15
N MET A 134 7.69 -13.90 -8.69
CA MET A 134 7.76 -14.27 -7.27
C MET A 134 9.22 -14.58 -6.90
N VAL A 135 9.77 -13.84 -5.93
CA VAL A 135 11.15 -14.05 -5.46
C VAL A 135 11.16 -15.06 -4.31
N LEU A 136 11.70 -16.25 -4.57
CA LEU A 136 11.90 -17.28 -3.57
C LEU A 136 13.38 -17.33 -3.15
N ASN A 137 13.62 -17.16 -1.86
CA ASN A 137 14.95 -17.12 -1.26
C ASN A 137 15.23 -18.45 -0.54
N SER A 138 16.45 -18.96 -0.72
CA SER A 138 16.87 -20.19 -0.06
C SER A 138 16.90 -20.03 1.47
N GLY A 139 16.30 -20.96 2.19
CA GLY A 139 16.24 -20.95 3.65
C GLY A 139 15.07 -20.17 4.26
N GLU A 140 14.31 -19.43 3.45
CA GLU A 140 13.09 -18.75 3.91
C GLU A 140 11.90 -19.71 3.97
N ILE A 141 10.93 -19.40 4.82
CA ILE A 141 9.69 -20.18 4.99
C ILE A 141 8.55 -19.43 4.31
N TYR A 142 7.84 -20.14 3.43
CA TYR A 142 6.68 -19.62 2.71
C TYR A 142 5.43 -20.37 3.16
N HIS A 143 4.38 -19.62 3.51
CA HIS A 143 3.09 -20.18 3.89
C HIS A 143 2.14 -20.15 2.70
N PHE A 144 2.01 -21.26 2.00
CA PHE A 144 1.00 -21.43 0.97
C PHE A 144 -0.31 -21.92 1.59
N ARG A 145 -1.42 -21.23 1.29
CA ARG A 145 -2.77 -21.62 1.71
C ARG A 145 -3.73 -21.43 0.53
N SER A 146 -4.70 -22.33 0.43
CA SER A 146 -5.86 -22.17 -0.45
C SER A 146 -7.13 -22.35 0.39
N GLY A 147 -8.14 -21.51 0.14
CA GLY A 147 -9.35 -21.45 0.96
C GLY A 147 -9.34 -20.31 1.99
N PRO A 148 -10.35 -20.26 2.87
CA PRO A 148 -10.50 -19.16 3.82
C PRO A 148 -9.38 -19.19 4.86
N VAL A 149 -8.84 -18.02 5.19
CA VAL A 149 -7.89 -17.85 6.28
C VAL A 149 -8.69 -17.74 7.59
N PRO A 150 -8.41 -18.57 8.62
CA PRO A 150 -9.13 -18.51 9.90
C PRO A 150 -8.84 -17.25 10.71
#